data_AF-A0A4Q5R2Q9-F1
#
_entry.id   AF-A0A4Q5R2Q9-F1
#
_cell.length_a   1.000
_cell.length_b   1.000
_cell.length_c   1.000
_cell.angle_alpha   90.00
_cell.angle_beta   90.00
_cell.angle_gamma   90.00
#
_symmetry.space_group_name_H-M   'P 1'
#
loop_
_entity.id
_entity.type
_entity.pdbx_description
1 polymer ?
#
loop_
_entity_poly.entity_id
_entity_poly.type
_entity_poly.pdbx_seq_one_letter_code
_entity_poly.pdbx_strand_id
1 'polypeptide(L)' 'AYEGSAAMAMPRDFLDALAALPEAEAFFRTLDRRNLYPIYYRLQTAKRPETRARRMQQILEQLARGEPFY' A
#
# COMPACT_ATOMS: atom_id res chain seq x y z
N ALA A 1 14.88 -7.72 -3.06
CA ALA A 1 14.18 -7.15 -4.23
C ALA A 1 13.09 -6.20 -3.75
N TYR A 2 13.44 -4.94 -3.44
CA TYR A 2 12.55 -3.76 -3.33
C TYR A 2 13.42 -2.47 -3.33
N GLU A 3 14.46 -2.44 -4.17
CA GLU A 3 15.44 -1.34 -4.21
C GLU A 3 15.21 -0.35 -5.36
N GLY A 4 14.10 -0.47 -6.09
CA GLY A 4 13.69 0.52 -7.08
C GLY A 4 12.52 1.35 -6.54
N SER A 5 12.79 2.59 -6.14
CA SER A 5 11.78 3.59 -5.71
C SER A 5 11.35 3.51 -4.24
N ALA A 6 12.25 3.91 -3.33
CA ALA A 6 11.89 4.32 -1.97
C ALA A 6 11.08 5.64 -2.01
N ALA A 7 9.83 5.57 -2.46
CA ALA A 7 8.86 6.65 -2.35
C ALA A 7 8.24 6.63 -0.95
N MET A 8 8.95 7.18 0.04
CA MET A 8 8.60 7.11 1.47
C MET A 8 8.62 5.67 1.99
N ALA A 9 9.21 5.43 3.16
CA ALA A 9 9.32 4.07 3.69
C ALA A 9 7.92 3.49 3.95
N MET A 10 7.45 2.61 3.05
CA MET A 10 6.21 1.87 3.26
C MET A 10 6.31 1.05 4.55
N PRO A 11 5.25 1.03 5.37
CA PRO A 11 5.24 0.19 6.56
C PRO A 11 5.47 -1.29 6.21
N ARG A 12 6.30 -1.96 7.02
CA ARG A 12 6.71 -3.34 6.76
C ARG A 12 5.54 -4.33 6.78
N ASP A 13 4.62 -4.15 7.73
CA ASP A 13 3.38 -4.93 7.85
C ASP A 13 2.51 -4.86 6.59
N PHE A 14 2.47 -3.70 5.93
CA PHE A 14 1.77 -3.56 4.65
C PHE A 14 2.48 -4.33 3.54
N LEU A 15 3.81 -4.25 3.46
CA LEU A 15 4.58 -4.98 2.43
C LEU A 15 4.47 -6.50 2.60
N ASP A 16 4.51 -7.00 3.84
CA ASP A 16 4.36 -8.43 4.11
C ASP A 16 2.94 -8.91 3.72
N ALA A 17 1.90 -8.12 4.00
CA ALA A 17 0.53 -8.43 3.58
C ALA A 17 0.34 -8.34 2.05
N LEU A 18 0.99 -7.37 1.40
CA LEU A 18 0.96 -7.19 -0.05
C LEU A 18 1.63 -8.38 -0.76
N ALA A 19 2.73 -8.91 -0.23
CA ALA A 19 3.43 -10.07 -0.79
C ALA A 19 2.59 -11.36 -0.83
N ALA A 20 1.54 -11.44 0.00
CA ALA A 20 0.58 -12.55 -0.05
C ALA A 20 -0.46 -12.41 -1.18
N LEU A 21 -0.50 -11.27 -1.87
CA LEU A 21 -1.49 -10.91 -2.88
C LEU A 21 -0.78 -10.54 -4.20
N PRO A 22 -0.45 -11.53 -5.06
CA PRO A 22 0.39 -11.30 -6.24
C PRO A 22 -0.21 -10.29 -7.23
N GLU A 23 -1.55 -10.24 -7.37
CA GLU A 23 -2.24 -9.27 -8.24
C GLU A 23 -2.08 -7.84 -7.71
N ALA A 24 -2.28 -7.64 -6.40
CA ALA A 24 -2.11 -6.35 -5.75
C ALA A 24 -0.64 -5.91 -5.77
N GLU A 25 0.30 -6.83 -5.55
CA GLU A 25 1.74 -6.57 -5.59
C GLU A 25 2.19 -6.13 -6.99
N ALA A 26 1.71 -6.81 -8.03
CA ALA A 26 2.01 -6.47 -9.42
C ALA A 26 1.53 -5.05 -9.75
N PHE A 27 0.29 -4.70 -9.39
CA PHE A 27 -0.24 -3.36 -9.62
C PHE A 27 0.49 -2.31 -8.80
N PHE A 28 0.76 -2.57 -7.52
CA PHE A 28 1.51 -1.67 -6.64
C PHE A 28 2.88 -1.30 -7.22
N ARG A 29 3.58 -2.23 -7.85
CA ARG A 29 4.88 -1.99 -8.50
C ARG A 29 4.79 -1.07 -9.73
N THR A 30 3.61 -0.89 -10.31
CA THR A 30 3.38 0.05 -11.43
C THR A 30 3.08 1.48 -10.97
N LEU A 31 2.80 1.66 -9.68
CA LEU A 31 2.39 2.96 -9.13
C LEU A 31 3.55 3.94 -9.05
N ASP A 32 3.25 5.20 -9.38
CA ASP A 32 4.17 6.31 -9.22
C ASP A 32 4.08 6.94 -7.81
N ARG A 33 4.94 7.93 -7.54
CA ARG A 33 4.93 8.67 -6.26
C ARG A 33 3.58 9.28 -5.91
N ARG A 34 2.80 9.70 -6.89
CA ARG A 34 1.50 10.35 -6.67
C ARG A 34 0.48 9.36 -6.10
N ASN A 35 0.50 8.12 -6.58
CA ASN A 35 -0.35 7.05 -6.06
C ASN A 35 0.16 6.48 -4.72
N LEU A 36 1.49 6.41 -4.55
CA LEU A 36 2.10 5.86 -3.33
C LEU A 36 1.92 6.78 -2.11
N TYR A 37 1.87 8.10 -2.30
CA TYR A 37 1.74 9.05 -1.19
C TYR A 37 0.41 8.92 -0.40
N PRO A 38 -0.78 8.84 -1.03
CA PRO A 38 -2.03 8.57 -0.34
C PRO A 38 -2.01 7.27 0.48
N ILE A 39 -1.39 6.20 -0.05
CA ILE A 39 -1.26 4.91 0.65
C ILE A 39 -0.42 5.09 1.92
N TYR A 40 0.78 5.67 1.78
CA TYR A 40 1.65 6.02 2.90
C TYR A 40 0.90 6.81 3.96
N TYR A 41 0.28 7.91 3.55
CA TYR A 41 -0.37 8.85 4.45
C TYR A 41 -1.54 8.20 5.21
N ARG A 42 -2.39 7.42 4.52
CA ARG A 42 -3.53 6.73 5.15
C ARG A 42 -3.08 5.71 6.20
N LEU A 43 -1.99 5.00 5.95
CA LEU A 43 -1.42 4.03 6.90
C LEU A 43 -0.72 4.75 8.06
N GLN A 44 0.12 5.74 7.77
CA GLN A 44 0.92 6.49 8.76
C GLN A 44 0.05 7.28 9.74
N THR A 45 -1.04 7.88 9.26
CA THR A 45 -1.95 8.71 10.10
C THR A 45 -2.93 7.89 10.94
N ALA A 46 -3.07 6.59 10.69
CA ALA A 46 -3.98 5.72 11.41
C ALA A 46 -3.40 5.33 12.78
N LYS A 47 -3.62 6.18 13.79
CA LYS A 47 -3.10 5.98 15.17
C LYS A 47 -3.69 4.77 15.88
N ARG A 48 -4.93 4.39 15.57
CA ARG A 48 -5.62 3.24 16.19
C ARG A 48 -5.34 1.97 15.37
N PRO A 49 -4.89 0.86 16.01
CA PRO A 49 -4.58 -0.39 15.31
C PRO A 49 -5.76 -0.91 14.47
N GLU A 50 -6.99 -0.86 15.01
CA GLU A 50 -8.20 -1.31 14.31
C GLU A 50 -8.47 -0.49 13.04
N THR A 51 -8.28 0.84 13.12
CA THR A 51 -8.45 1.74 11.96
C THR A 51 -7.35 1.49 10.92
N ARG A 52 -6.13 1.23 11.38
CA ARG A 52 -5.00 0.89 10.51
C ARG A 52 -5.27 -0.41 9.76
N ALA A 53 -5.68 -1.46 10.46
CA ALA A 53 -6.03 -2.75 9.85
C ALA A 53 -7.14 -2.59 8.80
N ARG A 54 -8.21 -1.85 9.12
CA ARG A 54 -9.29 -1.58 8.16
C ARG A 54 -8.80 -0.85 6.91
N ARG A 55 -7.98 0.21 7.09
CA ARG A 55 -7.41 0.96 5.96
C ARG A 55 -6.47 0.10 5.11
N MET A 56 -5.66 -0.74 5.75
CA MET A 56 -4.77 -1.67 5.07
C MET A 56 -5.56 -2.63 4.18
N GLN A 57 -6.60 -3.27 4.71
CA GLN A 57 -7.47 -4.17 3.94
C GLN A 57 -8.08 -3.45 2.73
N GLN A 58 -8.66 -2.26 2.94
CA GLN A 58 -9.25 -1.46 1.86
C GLN A 58 -8.24 -1.09 0.77
N ILE A 59 -7.01 -0.74 1.16
CA ILE A 59 -5.92 -0.43 0.21
C ILE A 59 -5.55 -1.68 -0.60
N LEU A 60 -5.38 -2.83 0.06
CA LEU A 60 -5.05 -4.09 -0.61
C LEU A 60 -6.15 -4.53 -1.58
N GLU A 61 -7.43 -4.40 -1.20
CA GLU A 61 -8.57 -4.68 -2.07
C GLU A 61 -8.64 -3.72 -3.27
N GLN A 62 -8.31 -2.44 -3.06
CA GLN A 62 -8.24 -1.46 -4.14
C GLN A 62 -7.09 -1.76 -5.12
N LEU A 63 -5.93 -2.15 -4.59
CA LEU A 63 -4.78 -2.58 -5.39
C LEU A 63 -5.08 -3.85 -6.19
N ALA A 64 -5.74 -4.84 -5.58
CA ALA A 64 -6.14 -6.07 -6.26
C ALA A 64 -7.12 -5.80 -7.42
N ARG A 65 -7.93 -4.74 -7.31
CA ARG A 65 -8.83 -4.29 -8.39
C ARG A 65 -8.13 -3.43 -9.45
N GLY A 66 -6.84 -3.14 -9.30
CA GLY A 66 -6.09 -2.29 -10.23
C GLY A 66 -6.54 -0.83 -10.22
N GLU A 67 -7.15 -0.36 -9.12
CA GLU A 67 -7.67 0.99 -9.01
C GLU A 67 -6.58 1.94 -8.47
N PRO A 68 -6.24 3.02 -9.20
CA PRO A 68 -5.25 4.00 -8.75
C PRO A 68 -5.72 4.82 -7.54
N PHE A 69 -4.78 5.46 -6.86
CA PHE A 69 -5.01 6.34 -5.72
C PHE A 69 -4.76 7.79 -6.14
N TYR A 70 -5.78 8.63 -6.03
CA TYR A 70 -5.71 10.07 -6.32
C TYR A 70 -5.70 10.90 -5.02
#